data_AF-A0A7W7C9Y0-F1
#
_entry.id   AF-A0A7W7C9Y0-F1
#
_cell.length_a   1.000
_cell.length_b   1.000
_cell.length_c   1.000
_cell.angle_alpha   90.00
_cell.angle_beta   90.00
_cell.angle_gamma   90.00
#
_symmetry.space_group_name_H-M   'P 1'
#
loop_
_entity.id
_entity.type
_entity.pdbx_description
1 polymer ?
#
loop_
_entity_poly.entity_id
_entity_poly.type
_entity_poly.pdbx_seq_one_letter_code
_entity_poly.pdbx_strand_id
1 'polypeptide(L)'
;MPGDLDPDAPFPLHIRFRVPLWRLECGTRRIEAALTQLGLIGLPVAVVLADEFLITVSLSAGTIGQALQGEEAILAGVRSARRLAELLWDLDPRLTATPGEVS
;
A
#
# COMPACT_ATOMS: atom_id res chain seq x y z
N MET A 1 21.23 -3.42 21.22
CA MET A 1 19.94 -2.82 21.61
C MET A 1 19.04 -2.93 20.41
N PRO A 2 17.94 -3.70 20.44
CA PRO A 2 16.91 -3.50 19.43
C PRO A 2 16.50 -2.02 19.55
N GLY A 3 16.63 -1.26 18.46
CA GLY A 3 16.38 0.18 18.49
C GLY A 3 14.97 0.45 18.98
N ASP A 4 14.83 1.34 19.97
CA ASP A 4 13.52 1.77 20.45
C ASP A 4 12.73 2.30 19.25
N LEU A 5 11.54 1.72 19.03
CA LEU A 5 10.62 2.19 18.01
C LEU A 5 10.13 3.58 18.44
N ASP A 6 10.40 4.59 17.60
CA ASP A 6 9.87 5.92 17.81
C ASP A 6 8.32 5.89 17.69
N PRO A 7 7.57 6.17 18.77
CA PRO A 7 6.11 6.10 18.75
C PRO A 7 5.48 7.13 17.81
N ASP A 8 6.20 8.20 17.48
CA ASP A 8 5.74 9.25 16.56
C ASP A 8 6.10 8.95 15.10
N ALA A 9 6.89 7.91 14.85
CA ALA A 9 7.20 7.49 13.50
C ALA A 9 5.92 7.03 12.76
N PRO A 10 5.79 7.35 11.46
CA PRO A 10 4.65 6.93 10.66
C PRO A 10 4.60 5.41 10.57
N PHE A 11 3.38 4.87 10.60
CA PHE A 11 3.12 3.45 10.39
C PHE A 11 2.53 3.22 8.98
N PRO A 12 3.38 2.89 7.99
CA PRO A 12 2.91 2.64 6.63
C PRO A 12 2.34 1.22 6.47
N LEU A 13 1.27 1.11 5.69
CA LEU A 13 0.79 -0.16 5.14
C LEU A 13 1.13 -0.22 3.65
N HIS A 14 1.93 -1.18 3.24
CA HIS A 14 2.31 -1.36 1.85
C HIS A 14 1.44 -2.45 1.19
N ILE A 15 0.80 -2.09 0.08
CA ILE A 15 0.05 -3.04 -0.76
C ILE A 15 0.70 -3.09 -2.12
N ARG A 16 1.17 -4.28 -2.48
CA ARG A 16 1.78 -4.57 -3.77
C ARG A 16 0.75 -5.17 -4.71
N PHE A 17 0.71 -4.66 -5.93
CA PHE A 17 -0.13 -5.13 -7.02
C PHE A 17 0.76 -5.66 -8.15
N ARG A 18 0.34 -6.78 -8.73
CA ARG A 18 0.99 -7.43 -9.86
C ARG A 18 0.29 -7.00 -11.15
N VAL A 19 0.97 -6.19 -11.96
CA VAL A 19 0.49 -5.73 -13.25
C VAL A 19 1.24 -6.46 -14.36
N PRO A 20 0.57 -7.31 -15.15
CA PRO A 20 1.17 -7.93 -16.32
C PRO A 20 1.63 -6.86 -17.32
N LEU A 21 2.84 -7.01 -17.89
CA LEU A 21 3.43 -6.01 -18.79
C LEU A 21 2.54 -5.66 -20.01
N TRP A 22 1.84 -6.65 -20.55
CA TRP A 22 0.89 -6.47 -21.67
C TRP A 22 -0.39 -5.70 -21.30
N ARG A 23 -0.64 -5.45 -20.00
CA ARG A 23 -1.74 -4.60 -19.50
C ARG A 23 -1.25 -3.35 -18.79
N LEU A 24 0.03 -2.98 -18.91
CA LEU A 24 0.65 -1.95 -18.08
C LEU A 24 -0.17 -0.66 -17.99
N GLU A 25 -0.51 -0.05 -19.14
CA GLU A 25 -1.27 1.21 -19.19
C GLU A 25 -2.68 1.09 -18.58
N CYS A 26 -3.34 -0.05 -18.78
CA CYS A 26 -4.68 -0.29 -18.23
C CYS A 26 -4.61 -0.54 -16.71
N GLY A 27 -3.63 -1.31 -16.27
CA GLY A 27 -3.41 -1.63 -14.86
C GLY A 27 -3.06 -0.39 -14.03
N THR A 28 -2.13 0.44 -14.50
CA THR A 28 -1.74 1.67 -13.82
C THR A 28 -2.90 2.66 -13.71
N ARG A 29 -3.65 2.89 -14.79
CA ARG A 29 -4.84 3.77 -14.77
C ARG A 29 -5.92 3.28 -13.80
N ARG A 30 -6.11 1.96 -13.69
CA ARG A 30 -7.07 1.39 -12.72
C ARG A 30 -6.62 1.61 -11.28
N ILE A 31 -5.33 1.50 -11.01
CA ILE A 31 -4.77 1.82 -9.70
C ILE A 31 -4.96 3.31 -9.39
N GLU A 32 -4.62 4.21 -10.30
CA GLU A 32 -4.83 5.66 -10.13
C GLU A 32 -6.31 6.03 -9.91
N ALA A 33 -7.22 5.41 -10.67
CA ALA A 33 -8.65 5.60 -10.52
C ALA A 33 -9.16 5.11 -9.16
N ALA A 34 -8.70 3.95 -8.70
CA ALA A 34 -9.06 3.41 -7.39
C ALA A 34 -8.54 4.29 -6.25
N LEU A 35 -7.30 4.78 -6.36
CA LEU A 35 -6.74 5.74 -5.40
C LEU A 35 -7.54 7.04 -5.35
N THR A 36 -7.90 7.59 -6.51
CA THR A 36 -8.72 8.79 -6.60
C THR A 36 -10.11 8.58 -6.01
N GLN A 37 -10.75 7.45 -6.31
CA GLN A 37 -12.07 7.09 -5.78
C GLN A 37 -12.08 7.01 -4.25
N LEU A 38 -10.98 6.58 -3.64
CA LEU A 38 -10.82 6.47 -2.19
C LEU A 38 -10.29 7.75 -1.53
N GLY A 39 -10.05 8.82 -2.31
CA GLY A 39 -9.45 10.06 -1.78
C GLY A 39 -7.99 9.91 -1.35
N LEU A 40 -7.31 8.88 -1.85
CA LEU A 40 -5.95 8.49 -1.48
C LEU A 40 -4.93 9.12 -2.45
N ILE A 41 -4.85 10.45 -2.45
CA ILE A 41 -4.02 11.23 -3.37
C ILE A 41 -2.66 11.55 -2.74
N GLY A 42 -1.59 11.55 -3.53
CA GLY A 42 -0.24 11.91 -3.07
C GLY A 42 0.49 10.81 -2.29
N LEU A 43 0.02 9.56 -2.40
CA LEU A 43 0.68 8.43 -1.75
C LEU A 43 2.02 8.08 -2.41
N PRO A 44 3.03 7.66 -1.63
CA PRO A 44 4.23 7.07 -2.19
C PRO A 44 3.91 5.80 -2.96
N VAL A 45 4.28 5.78 -4.25
CA VAL A 45 4.18 4.62 -5.13
C VAL A 45 5.58 4.19 -5.53
N ALA A 46 5.92 2.93 -5.25
CA ALA A 46 7.16 2.31 -5.72
C ALA A 46 6.86 1.35 -6.86
N VAL A 47 7.77 1.29 -7.83
CA VAL A 47 7.64 0.47 -9.03
C VAL A 47 8.88 -0.40 -9.17
N VAL A 48 8.68 -1.71 -9.38
CA VAL A 48 9.76 -2.67 -9.67
C VAL A 48 9.45 -3.39 -10.98
N LEU A 49 10.43 -3.43 -11.88
CA LEU A 49 10.36 -4.14 -13.15
C LEU A 49 11.13 -5.47 -13.04
N ALA A 50 10.42 -6.59 -13.13
CA ALA A 50 10.98 -7.94 -13.24
C ALA A 50 10.37 -8.64 -14.47
N ASP A 51 10.05 -9.92 -14.39
CA ASP A 51 9.16 -10.60 -15.37
C ASP A 51 7.74 -10.01 -15.41
N GLU A 52 7.45 -9.11 -14.46
CA GLU A 52 6.21 -8.40 -14.28
C GLU A 52 6.41 -7.03 -13.66
N PHE A 53 5.39 -6.19 -13.76
CA PHE A 53 5.41 -4.85 -13.20
C PHE A 53 4.74 -4.85 -11.84
N LEU A 54 5.53 -4.63 -10.78
CA LEU A 54 5.04 -4.59 -9.41
C LEU A 54 4.85 -3.12 -9.01
N ILE A 55 3.65 -2.78 -8.55
CA ILE A 55 3.32 -1.45 -8.05
C ILE A 55 3.00 -1.57 -6.57
N THR A 56 3.77 -0.88 -5.73
CA THR A 56 3.52 -0.85 -4.29
C THR A 56 2.97 0.51 -3.89
N VAL A 57 1.77 0.53 -3.34
CA VAL A 57 1.14 1.71 -2.76
C VAL A 57 1.40 1.71 -1.26
N SER A 58 1.91 2.82 -0.73
CA SER A 58 2.15 3.01 0.70
C SER A 58 1.07 3.90 1.31
N LEU A 59 0.25 3.34 2.20
CA LEU A 59 -0.82 4.04 2.90
C LEU A 59 -0.33 4.44 4.29
N SER A 60 -0.58 5.67 4.70
CA SER A 60 -0.37 6.04 6.11
C SER A 60 -1.51 5.45 6.96
N ALA A 61 -1.16 4.65 7.96
CA ALA A 61 -2.08 4.15 8.97
C ALA A 61 -1.67 4.69 10.33
N GLY A 62 -1.60 6.02 10.47
CA GLY A 62 -1.24 6.69 11.73
C GLY A 62 0.24 6.56 12.09
N THR A 63 0.54 6.53 13.39
CA THR A 63 1.89 6.32 13.93
C THR A 63 2.06 4.95 14.57
N ILE A 64 3.31 4.57 14.86
CA ILE A 64 3.63 3.31 15.55
C ILE A 64 2.97 3.28 16.94
N GLY A 65 2.99 4.39 17.68
CA GLY A 65 2.34 4.49 19.00
C GLY A 65 0.84 4.22 18.93
N GLN A 66 0.16 4.81 17.94
CA GLN A 66 -1.27 4.57 17.69
C GLN A 66 -1.57 3.12 17.30
N ALA A 67 -0.66 2.48 16.54
CA ALA A 67 -0.76 1.08 16.15
C ALA A 67 -0.70 0.15 17.37
N LEU A 68 0.23 0.41 18.28
CA LEU A 68 0.38 -0.34 19.53
C LEU A 68 -0.82 -0.17 20.47
N GLN A 69 -1.50 0.98 20.40
CA GLN A 69 -2.66 1.29 21.22
C GLN A 69 -4.00 0.88 20.57
N GLY A 70 -3.98 0.43 19.30
CA GLY A 70 -5.19 -0.01 18.58
C GLY A 70 -6.15 1.13 18.23
N GLU A 71 -5.62 2.33 17.96
CA GLU A 71 -6.43 3.53 17.75
C GLU A 71 -7.25 3.53 16.43
N GLU A 72 -8.29 4.37 16.38
CA GLU A 72 -9.20 4.49 15.24
C GLU A 72 -8.50 4.94 13.94
N ALA A 73 -7.43 5.73 14.03
CA ALA A 73 -6.62 6.13 12.88
C ALA A 73 -6.01 4.92 12.14
N ILE A 74 -5.63 3.88 12.89
CA ILE A 74 -5.13 2.61 12.34
C ILE A 74 -6.25 1.89 11.60
N LEU A 75 -7.42 1.82 12.23
CA LEU A 75 -8.61 1.19 11.63
C LEU A 75 -9.03 1.89 10.34
N ALA A 76 -8.89 3.22 10.25
CA ALA A 76 -9.12 3.95 9.03
C ALA A 76 -8.12 3.55 7.92
N GLY A 77 -6.82 3.51 8.22
CA GLY A 77 -5.78 3.07 7.29
C GLY A 77 -5.99 1.64 6.78
N VAL A 78 -6.29 0.71 7.69
CA VAL A 78 -6.58 -0.70 7.36
C VAL A 78 -7.85 -0.85 6.52
N ARG A 79 -8.90 -0.06 6.81
CA ARG A 79 -10.14 -0.07 6.00
C ARG A 79 -9.88 0.42 4.58
N SER A 80 -9.12 1.51 4.42
CA SER A 80 -8.72 2.03 3.11
C SER A 80 -7.87 1.01 2.35
N ALA A 81 -6.92 0.35 3.03
CA ALA A 81 -6.09 -0.71 2.47
C ALA A 81 -6.93 -1.88 1.94
N ARG A 82 -7.86 -2.38 2.76
CA ARG A 82 -8.80 -3.43 2.38
C ARG A 82 -9.64 -3.03 1.18
N ARG A 83 -10.19 -1.81 1.18
CA ARG A 83 -11.04 -1.34 0.09
C ARG A 83 -10.29 -1.24 -1.24
N LEU A 84 -9.04 -0.79 -1.19
CA LEU A 84 -8.18 -0.75 -2.37
C LEU A 84 -7.89 -2.16 -2.91
N ALA A 85 -7.60 -3.12 -2.03
CA ALA A 85 -7.41 -4.52 -2.41
C ALA A 85 -8.68 -5.15 -3.00
N GLU A 86 -9.87 -4.82 -2.48
CA GLU A 86 -11.15 -5.28 -3.04
C GLU A 86 -11.40 -4.76 -4.46
N LEU A 87 -11.08 -3.48 -4.73
CA LEU A 87 -11.26 -2.87 -6.05
C LEU A 87 -10.31 -3.41 -7.13
N LEU A 88 -9.15 -3.91 -6.70
CA LEU A 88 -8.04 -4.32 -7.55
C LEU A 88 -7.66 -5.79 -7.33
N TRP A 89 -8.61 -6.61 -6.87
CA TRP A 89 -8.40 -8.02 -6.53
C TRP A 89 -7.76 -8.82 -7.67
N ASP A 90 -8.11 -8.51 -8.92
CA ASP A 90 -7.57 -9.16 -10.10
C ASP A 90 -6.09 -8.86 -10.37
N LEU A 91 -5.51 -7.88 -9.69
CA LEU A 91 -4.08 -7.57 -9.72
C LEU A 91 -3.29 -8.26 -8.60
N ASP A 92 -3.86 -9.30 -7.96
CA ASP A 92 -3.24 -10.08 -6.87
C ASP A 92 -2.64 -9.20 -5.76
N PRO A 93 -3.47 -8.40 -5.05
CA PRO A 93 -2.98 -7.49 -4.02
C PRO A 93 -2.37 -8.26 -2.84
N ARG A 94 -1.13 -7.92 -2.47
CA ARG A 94 -0.43 -8.52 -1.33
C ARG A 94 0.08 -7.45 -0.38
N LEU A 95 -0.11 -7.68 0.92
CA LEU A 95 0.53 -6.88 1.95
C LEU A 95 2.04 -7.17 1.96
N THR A 96 2.89 -6.14 1.97
CA THR A 96 4.35 -6.30 2.04
C THR A 96 4.93 -5.48 3.19
N ALA A 97 6.07 -5.91 3.73
CA ALA A 97 6.76 -5.18 4.79
C ALA A 97 7.53 -3.97 4.25
N THR A 98 8.02 -4.05 3.02
CA THR A 98 8.77 -2.98 2.37
C THR A 98 8.28 -2.72 0.94
N PRO A 99 8.45 -1.48 0.43
CA PRO A 99 7.98 -1.12 -0.91
C PRO A 99 8.79 -1.74 -2.07
N GLY A 100 9.94 -2.37 -1.80
CA GLY A 100 10.88 -2.88 -2.81
C GLY A 100 11.24 -4.36 -2.69
N GLU A 101 10.62 -5.13 -1.78
CA GLU A 101 10.89 -6.57 -1.69
C GLU A 101 10.32 -7.31 -2.89
N VAL A 102 11.16 -8.10 -3.55
CA VAL A 102 10.74 -9.12 -4.52
C VAL A 102 10.99 -10.45 -3.82
N SER A 103 9.92 -11.19 -3.54
CA SER A 103 9.98 -12.51 -2.88
C SER A 103 10.23 -13.59 -3.92
#